data_AF-A0A820Q109-F1
#
_entry.id   AF-A0A820Q109-F1
#
_cell.length_a   1.000
_cell.length_b   1.000
_cell.length_c   1.000
_cell.angle_alpha   90.00
_cell.angle_beta   90.00
_cell.angle_gamma   90.00
#
_symmetry.space_group_name_H-M   'P 1'
#
loop_
_entity.id
_entity.type
_entity.pdbx_description
1 polymer ?
#
loop_
_entity_poly.entity_id
_entity_poly.type
_entity_poly.pdbx_seq_one_letter_code
_entity_poly.pdbx_strand_id
1 'polypeptide(L)'
;GLNMQPIRRLKRTWGKVQMEKFQQLEQYINVSKNFATYRLTLKVAMEEAEKYGWKTDKIVIPFTSIVLQDVYFIKTHSKDYTTAGGINLKKYYSMAKFISEEFLLIVFFCIALMLASFACEPPASIGEKEKHRSLQKSLNTSSS
;
A
#
# COMPACT_ATOMS: atom_id res chain seq x y z
N GLY A 1 -11.24 1.53 -14.89
CA GLY A 1 -10.10 2.48 -14.87
C GLY A 1 -10.05 3.27 -16.17
N LEU A 2 -9.47 4.47 -16.14
CA LEU A 2 -9.47 5.41 -17.27
C LEU A 2 -8.76 4.87 -18.54
N ASN A 3 -7.83 3.93 -18.38
CA ASN A 3 -7.10 3.29 -19.48
C ASN A 3 -7.80 2.10 -20.15
N MET A 4 -9.04 1.78 -19.74
CA MET A 4 -9.80 0.69 -20.35
C MET A 4 -10.31 1.08 -21.74
N GLN A 5 -10.38 0.11 -22.66
CA GLN A 5 -10.83 0.31 -24.05
C GLN A 5 -12.15 1.11 -24.18
N PRO A 6 -13.21 0.85 -23.37
CA PRO A 6 -14.45 1.61 -23.47
C PRO A 6 -14.30 3.11 -23.20
N ILE A 7 -13.33 3.50 -22.37
CA ILE A 7 -13.06 4.90 -21.98
C ILE A 7 -11.99 5.51 -22.90
N ARG A 8 -10.92 4.78 -23.20
CA ARG A 8 -9.79 5.25 -24.02
C ARG A 8 -10.22 5.63 -25.45
N ARG A 9 -11.26 4.99 -25.99
CA ARG A 9 -11.80 5.28 -27.33
C ARG A 9 -12.53 6.63 -27.44
N LEU A 10 -12.88 7.29 -26.33
CA LEU A 10 -13.71 8.50 -26.30
C LEU A 10 -12.92 9.76 -26.70
N LYS A 11 -12.44 9.82 -27.96
CA LYS A 11 -11.54 10.88 -28.45
C LYS A 11 -12.06 12.31 -28.20
N ARG A 12 -13.36 12.54 -28.37
CA ARG A 12 -13.99 13.87 -28.14
C ARG A 12 -13.93 14.30 -26.67
N THR A 13 -14.05 13.36 -25.74
CA THR A 13 -13.97 13.63 -24.31
C THR A 13 -12.52 13.88 -23.91
N TRP A 14 -11.59 13.05 -24.38
CA TRP A 14 -10.16 13.21 -24.13
C TRP A 14 -9.60 14.53 -24.67
N GLY A 15 -10.12 15.03 -25.79
CA GLY A 15 -9.74 16.35 -26.32
C GLY A 15 -10.08 17.54 -25.41
N LYS A 16 -10.87 17.34 -24.34
CA LYS A 16 -11.21 18.37 -23.35
C LYS A 16 -10.43 18.25 -22.04
N VAL A 17 -9.63 17.18 -21.87
CA VAL A 17 -8.90 16.89 -20.63
C VAL A 17 -7.46 17.41 -20.73
N GLN A 18 -6.93 17.97 -19.64
CA GLN A 18 -5.50 18.29 -19.54
C GLN A 18 -4.69 17.00 -19.43
N MET A 19 -4.17 16.53 -20.57
CA MET A 19 -3.50 15.23 -20.67
C MET A 19 -2.16 15.16 -19.94
N GLU A 20 -1.48 16.29 -19.72
CA GLU A 20 -0.13 16.31 -19.15
C GLU A 20 -0.08 15.71 -17.73
N LYS A 21 -0.95 16.16 -16.83
CA LYS A 21 -1.06 15.60 -15.47
C LYS A 21 -1.46 14.13 -15.48
N PHE A 22 -2.33 13.74 -16.41
CA PHE A 22 -2.75 12.35 -16.56
C PHE A 22 -1.58 11.45 -16.98
N GLN A 23 -0.80 11.87 -17.98
CA GLN A 23 0.37 11.13 -18.45
C GLN A 23 1.46 11.01 -17.37
N GLN A 24 1.66 12.06 -16.55
CA GLN A 24 2.56 11.98 -15.39
C GLN A 24 2.09 10.89 -14.41
N LEU A 25 0.80 10.84 -14.08
CA LEU A 25 0.24 9.80 -13.22
C LEU A 25 0.41 8.38 -13.81
N GLU A 26 0.29 8.24 -15.13
CA GLU A 26 0.53 6.96 -15.81
C GLU A 26 1.99 6.50 -15.67
N GLN A 27 2.95 7.42 -15.70
CA GLN A 27 4.37 7.09 -15.52
C GLN A 27 4.67 6.57 -14.12
N TYR A 28 4.00 7.11 -13.09
CA TYR A 28 4.20 6.66 -11.70
C TYR A 28 3.77 5.21 -11.47
N ILE A 29 2.78 4.70 -12.22
CA ILE A 29 2.25 3.33 -12.08
C ILE A 29 2.65 2.41 -13.24
N ASN A 30 3.73 2.73 -13.94
CA ASN A 30 4.21 1.95 -15.07
C ASN A 30 4.62 0.52 -14.64
N VAL A 31 4.08 -0.50 -15.32
CA VAL A 31 4.35 -1.93 -15.06
C VAL A 31 5.80 -2.36 -15.36
N SER A 32 6.55 -1.52 -16.08
CA SER A 32 7.93 -1.80 -16.49
C SER A 32 8.84 -2.12 -15.30
N LYS A 33 9.69 -3.13 -15.45
CA LYS A 33 10.65 -3.58 -14.42
C LYS A 33 9.96 -3.84 -13.06
N ASN A 34 8.79 -4.48 -13.07
CA ASN A 34 8.00 -4.80 -11.87
C ASN A 34 7.67 -3.55 -11.04
N PHE A 35 7.07 -2.54 -11.69
CA PHE A 35 6.63 -1.30 -11.01
C PHE A 35 7.75 -0.51 -10.34
N ALA A 36 8.95 -0.49 -10.92
CA ALA A 36 10.14 0.09 -10.29
C ALA A 36 9.95 1.55 -9.83
N THR A 37 9.34 2.41 -10.67
CA THR A 37 9.06 3.81 -10.35
C THR A 37 8.11 3.94 -9.16
N TYR A 38 7.02 3.17 -9.17
CA TYR A 38 6.05 3.13 -8.08
C TYR A 38 6.72 2.69 -6.77
N ARG A 39 7.50 1.60 -6.80
CA ARG A 39 8.16 1.05 -5.61
C ARG A 39 9.15 2.03 -5.00
N LEU A 40 9.94 2.72 -5.82
CA LEU A 40 10.86 3.76 -5.34
C LEU A 40 10.10 4.93 -4.71
N THR A 41 9.04 5.39 -5.38
CA THR A 41 8.21 6.50 -4.89
C THR A 41 7.53 6.14 -3.57
N LEU A 42 6.98 4.93 -3.47
CA LEU A 42 6.36 4.40 -2.25
C LEU A 42 7.38 4.37 -1.10
N LYS A 43 8.58 3.85 -1.35
CA LYS A 43 9.65 3.79 -0.35
C LYS A 43 9.99 5.18 0.20
N VAL A 44 10.21 6.15 -0.69
CA VAL A 44 10.51 7.54 -0.28
C VAL A 44 9.37 8.14 0.54
N ALA A 45 8.12 7.94 0.10
CA ALA A 45 6.95 8.44 0.82
C ALA A 45 6.82 7.80 2.21
N MET A 46 7.12 6.51 2.35
CA MET A 46 7.12 5.80 3.62
C MET A 46 8.21 6.31 4.57
N GLU A 47 9.45 6.44 4.09
CA GLU A 47 10.57 7.01 4.86
C GLU A 47 10.25 8.44 5.34
N GLU A 48 9.59 9.23 4.49
CA GLU A 48 9.11 10.56 4.86
C GLU A 48 8.02 10.50 5.93
N ALA A 49 7.01 9.64 5.77
CA ALA A 49 5.94 9.47 6.74
C ALA A 49 6.48 9.03 8.12
N GLU A 50 7.43 8.10 8.13
CA GLU A 50 8.11 7.64 9.34
C GLU A 50 8.90 8.76 10.02
N LYS A 51 9.66 9.55 9.24
CA LYS A 51 10.38 10.73 9.76
C LYS A 51 9.46 11.74 10.44
N TYR A 52 8.22 11.86 9.99
CA TYR A 52 7.22 12.74 10.59
C TYR A 52 6.33 12.05 11.64
N GLY A 53 6.64 10.81 12.01
CA GLY A 53 5.94 10.04 13.04
C GLY A 53 4.50 9.68 12.65
N TRP A 54 4.27 9.39 11.36
CA TRP A 54 2.97 8.95 10.84
C TRP A 54 1.78 9.86 11.23
N LYS A 55 2.03 11.16 11.34
CA LYS A 55 0.98 12.15 11.63
C LYS A 55 -0.06 12.19 10.51
N THR A 56 -1.30 12.48 10.88
CA THR A 56 -2.54 12.34 10.07
C THR A 56 -2.50 12.98 8.69
N ASP A 57 -1.63 13.95 8.47
CA ASP A 57 -1.60 14.77 7.25
C ASP A 57 -0.80 14.12 6.11
N LYS A 58 -0.07 13.02 6.40
CA LYS A 58 0.76 12.29 5.41
C LYS A 58 0.47 10.79 5.46
N ILE A 59 -0.65 10.39 4.89
CA ILE A 59 -1.02 8.97 4.75
C ILE A 59 -0.50 8.43 3.43
N VAL A 60 0.31 7.38 3.53
CA VAL A 60 0.84 6.65 2.36
C VAL A 60 0.04 5.37 2.17
N ILE A 61 -0.49 5.18 0.96
CA ILE A 61 -1.36 4.05 0.63
C ILE A 61 -0.71 3.19 -0.46
N PRO A 62 -0.21 1.99 -0.12
CA PRO A 62 0.27 1.06 -1.12
C PRO A 62 -0.90 0.46 -1.94
N PHE A 63 -0.67 0.19 -3.22
CA PHE A 63 -1.52 -0.72 -4.00
C PHE A 63 -1.34 -2.16 -3.49
N THR A 64 -2.30 -2.63 -2.68
CA THR A 64 -2.28 -3.97 -2.07
C THR A 64 -2.10 -5.10 -3.09
N SER A 65 -2.58 -4.93 -4.32
CA SER A 65 -2.40 -5.91 -5.40
C SER A 65 -0.94 -6.13 -5.79
N ILE A 66 -0.11 -5.07 -5.77
CA ILE A 66 1.33 -5.15 -6.08
C ILE A 66 2.06 -5.84 -4.92
N VAL A 67 1.70 -5.51 -3.69
CA VAL A 67 2.25 -6.12 -2.46
C VAL A 67 1.92 -7.62 -2.40
N LEU A 68 0.67 -7.99 -2.68
CA LEU A 68 0.24 -9.40 -2.73
C LEU A 68 0.93 -10.21 -3.83
N GLN A 69 1.27 -9.58 -4.97
CA GLN A 69 2.04 -10.24 -6.03
C GLN A 69 3.42 -10.68 -5.52
N ASP A 70 4.07 -9.90 -4.66
CA ASP A 70 5.39 -10.25 -4.11
C ASP A 70 5.31 -11.44 -3.14
N VAL A 71 4.29 -11.48 -2.27
CA VAL A 71 4.02 -12.63 -1.39
C VAL A 71 3.78 -13.89 -2.22
N TYR A 72 2.92 -13.77 -3.23
CA TYR A 72 2.59 -14.87 -4.12
C TYR A 72 3.85 -15.38 -4.82
N PHE A 73 4.71 -14.47 -5.30
CA PHE A 73 5.96 -14.81 -5.95
C PHE A 73 6.90 -15.59 -5.01
N ILE A 74 7.13 -15.09 -3.78
CA ILE A 74 7.95 -15.78 -2.77
C ILE A 74 7.40 -17.18 -2.45
N LYS A 75 6.08 -17.32 -2.35
CA LYS A 75 5.44 -18.60 -2.03
C LYS A 75 5.57 -19.62 -3.17
N THR A 76 5.42 -19.18 -4.41
CA THR A 76 5.33 -20.07 -5.59
C THR A 76 6.67 -20.38 -6.25
N HIS A 77 7.63 -19.46 -6.20
CA HIS A 77 8.91 -19.58 -6.92
C HIS A 77 10.06 -20.12 -6.05
N SER A 78 9.76 -20.67 -4.88
CA SER A 78 10.73 -21.33 -4.01
C SER A 78 10.11 -22.56 -3.37
N LYS A 79 10.84 -23.68 -3.31
CA LYS A 79 10.40 -24.90 -2.62
C LYS A 79 10.42 -24.69 -1.11
N ASP A 80 9.48 -25.30 -0.40
CA ASP A 80 9.43 -25.28 1.08
C ASP A 80 10.62 -26.06 1.68
N TYR A 81 11.14 -27.04 0.93
CA TYR A 81 12.28 -27.87 1.33
C TYR A 81 13.42 -27.79 0.31
N THR A 82 14.65 -27.90 0.81
CA THR A 82 15.87 -28.07 0.03
C THR A 82 15.91 -29.44 -0.62
N THR A 83 16.81 -29.64 -1.60
CA THR A 83 17.03 -30.95 -2.23
C THR A 83 17.57 -32.00 -1.25
N ALA A 84 18.17 -31.57 -0.15
CA ALA A 84 18.63 -32.43 0.95
C ALA A 84 17.52 -32.79 1.95
N GLY A 85 16.27 -32.34 1.74
CA GLY A 85 15.12 -32.61 2.61
C GLY A 85 14.97 -31.65 3.81
N GLY A 86 15.95 -30.78 4.07
CA GLY A 86 15.85 -29.74 5.12
C GLY A 86 14.94 -28.58 4.72
N ILE A 87 14.43 -27.83 5.70
CA ILE A 87 13.58 -26.65 5.50
C ILE A 87 14.35 -25.55 4.74
N ASN A 88 13.70 -24.91 3.76
CA ASN A 88 14.26 -23.79 3.04
C ASN A 88 14.16 -22.48 3.86
N LEU A 89 15.07 -22.30 4.82
CA LEU A 89 15.11 -21.13 5.70
C LEU A 89 15.17 -19.81 4.94
N LYS A 90 15.79 -19.76 3.75
CA LYS A 90 15.83 -18.55 2.91
C LYS A 90 14.43 -18.12 2.46
N LYS A 91 13.58 -19.07 2.07
CA LYS A 91 12.18 -18.78 1.70
C LYS A 91 11.41 -18.21 2.89
N TYR A 92 11.49 -18.89 4.02
CA TYR A 92 10.76 -18.49 5.22
C TYR A 92 11.27 -17.16 5.79
N TYR A 93 12.57 -16.91 5.74
CA TYR A 93 13.14 -15.62 6.11
C TYR A 93 12.60 -14.49 5.22
N SER A 94 12.64 -14.64 3.90
CA SER A 94 12.10 -13.63 2.98
C SER A 94 10.61 -13.37 3.21
N MET A 95 9.84 -14.42 3.48
CA MET A 95 8.41 -14.31 3.76
C MET A 95 8.15 -13.66 5.13
N ALA A 96 8.92 -14.01 6.16
CA ALA A 96 8.84 -13.39 7.48
C ALA A 96 9.20 -11.90 7.42
N LYS A 97 10.29 -11.56 6.71
CA LYS A 97 10.71 -10.18 6.47
C LYS A 97 9.62 -9.37 5.78
N PHE A 98 8.99 -9.95 4.74
CA PHE A 98 7.88 -9.31 4.06
C PHE A 98 6.69 -9.06 5.00
N ILE A 99 6.33 -10.04 5.83
CA ILE A 99 5.23 -9.90 6.79
C ILE A 99 5.58 -8.84 7.86
N SER A 100 6.81 -8.82 8.35
CA SER A 100 7.23 -7.85 9.39
C SER A 100 7.34 -6.42 8.86
N GLU A 101 7.81 -6.24 7.62
CA GLU A 101 8.11 -4.90 7.08
C GLU A 101 6.94 -4.35 6.22
N GLU A 102 6.30 -5.20 5.41
CA GLU A 102 5.26 -4.76 4.46
C GLU A 102 3.83 -5.12 4.88
N PHE A 103 3.61 -6.20 5.61
CA PHE A 103 2.25 -6.57 6.07
C PHE A 103 1.80 -5.77 7.29
N LEU A 104 2.71 -5.48 8.23
CA LEU A 104 2.44 -4.49 9.28
C LEU A 104 2.03 -3.15 8.67
N LEU A 105 2.63 -2.76 7.54
CA LEU A 105 2.27 -1.55 6.80
C LEU A 105 0.81 -1.56 6.33
N ILE A 106 0.30 -2.70 5.83
CA ILE A 106 -1.11 -2.84 5.43
C ILE A 106 -2.03 -2.71 6.65
N VAL A 107 -1.65 -3.25 7.80
CA VAL A 107 -2.44 -3.16 9.04
C VAL A 107 -2.46 -1.74 9.58
N PHE A 108 -1.30 -1.06 9.62
CA PHE A 108 -1.22 0.38 9.94
C PHE A 108 -2.05 1.21 8.97
N PHE A 109 -2.03 0.86 7.69
CA PHE A 109 -2.81 1.54 6.67
C PHE A 109 -4.32 1.46 6.92
N CYS A 110 -4.87 0.30 7.26
CA CYS A 110 -6.30 0.17 7.61
C CYS A 110 -6.70 1.04 8.79
N ILE A 111 -5.82 1.16 9.79
CA ILE A 111 -6.02 2.03 10.96
C ILE A 111 -5.97 3.50 10.55
N ALA A 112 -4.93 3.91 9.81
CA ALA A 112 -4.74 5.29 9.36
C ALA A 112 -5.86 5.76 8.43
N LEU A 113 -6.29 4.92 7.49
CA LEU A 113 -7.41 5.22 6.58
C LEU A 113 -8.71 5.42 7.35
N MET A 114 -8.96 4.60 8.36
CA MET A 114 -10.17 4.73 9.17
C MET A 114 -10.13 5.98 10.05
N LEU A 115 -8.97 6.33 10.60
CA LEU A 115 -8.78 7.58 11.33
C LEU A 115 -8.97 8.81 10.41
N ALA A 116 -8.45 8.76 9.18
CA ALA A 116 -8.65 9.82 8.20
C ALA A 116 -10.13 9.97 7.81
N SER A 117 -10.85 8.86 7.66
CA SER A 117 -12.30 8.88 7.44
C SER A 117 -13.01 9.62 8.57
N PHE A 118 -12.64 9.36 9.83
CA PHE A 118 -13.21 10.05 10.98
C PHE A 118 -12.82 11.54 11.09
N ALA A 119 -11.68 11.93 10.51
CA ALA A 119 -11.30 13.33 10.41
C ALA A 119 -12.12 14.08 9.34
N CYS A 120 -12.45 13.42 8.23
CA CYS A 120 -13.33 13.96 7.20
C CYS A 120 -14.79 14.05 7.66
N GLU A 121 -15.27 13.03 8.38
CA GLU A 121 -16.62 12.95 8.91
C GLU A 121 -16.61 12.38 10.34
N PRO A 122 -16.91 13.21 11.36
CA PRO A 122 -16.80 12.78 12.75
C PRO A 122 -17.71 11.59 13.12
N PRO A 123 -17.31 10.74 14.08
CA PRO A 123 -18.11 9.61 14.55
C PRO A 123 -19.53 10.00 14.97
N ALA A 124 -20.54 9.43 14.32
CA ALA A 124 -21.95 9.72 14.56
C ALA A 124 -22.53 8.79 15.65
N SER A 125 -22.12 7.52 15.67
CA SER A 125 -22.63 6.52 16.62
C SER A 125 -21.72 6.27 17.82
N ILE A 126 -22.26 5.71 18.90
CA ILE A 126 -21.47 5.29 20.08
C ILE A 126 -20.40 4.26 19.67
N GLY A 127 -20.76 3.30 18.81
CA GLY A 127 -19.83 2.29 18.31
C GLY A 127 -18.68 2.89 17.49
N GLU A 128 -18.94 3.92 16.68
CA GLU A 128 -17.88 4.64 15.97
C GLU A 128 -16.99 5.46 16.90
N LYS A 129 -17.56 6.09 17.94
CA LYS A 129 -16.77 6.83 18.95
C LYS A 129 -15.82 5.89 19.72
N GLU A 130 -16.30 4.71 20.09
CA GLU A 130 -15.49 3.66 20.73
C GLU A 130 -14.39 3.15 19.78
N LYS A 131 -14.76 2.88 18.52
CA LYS A 131 -13.81 2.44 17.49
C LYS A 131 -12.72 3.48 17.24
N HIS A 132 -13.09 4.75 17.09
CA HIS A 132 -12.16 5.86 16.93
C HIS A 132 -11.17 5.95 18.11
N ARG A 133 -11.67 5.86 19.35
CA ARG A 133 -10.83 5.87 20.56
C ARG A 133 -9.88 4.66 20.63
N SER A 134 -10.35 3.47 20.23
CA SER A 134 -9.54 2.26 20.18
C SER A 134 -8.40 2.37 19.14
N LEU A 135 -8.72 2.86 17.93
CA LEU A 135 -7.75 3.04 16.86
C LEU A 135 -6.67 4.08 17.22
N GLN A 136 -7.05 5.17 17.90
CA GLN A 136 -6.09 6.15 18.41
C GLN A 136 -5.12 5.56 19.43
N LYS A 137 -5.58 4.66 20.31
CA LYS A 137 -4.71 3.95 21.26
C LYS A 137 -3.72 3.02 20.55
N SER A 138 -4.19 2.24 19.58
CA SER A 138 -3.36 1.32 18.80
C SER A 138 -2.25 2.03 18.01
N LEU A 139 -2.53 3.24 17.51
CA LEU A 139 -1.52 4.06 16.84
C LEU A 139 -0.41 4.53 17.81
N ASN A 140 -0.80 4.96 19.02
CA ASN A 140 0.13 5.50 20.01
C ASN A 140 1.04 4.43 20.64
N THR A 141 0.57 3.20 20.82
CA THR A 141 1.39 2.08 21.35
C THR A 141 2.44 1.58 20.38
N SER A 142 2.36 1.97 19.11
CA SER A 142 3.24 1.52 18.04
C SER A 142 4.46 2.43 17.83
N SER A 143 4.49 3.57 18.52
CA SER A 143 5.54 4.59 18.42
C SER A 143 6.51 4.57 19.62
N SER A 144 6.47 3.50 20.44
CA SER A 144 7.28 3.30 21.65
C SER A 144 8.24 2.13 21.50
#